data_AF-S4XVP6-F1
#
_entry.id   AF-S4XVP6-F1
#
_cell.length_a   1.000
_cell.length_b   1.000
_cell.length_c   1.000
_cell.angle_alpha   90.00
_cell.angle_beta   90.00
_cell.angle_gamma   90.00
#
_symmetry.space_group_name_H-M   'P 1'
#
loop_
_entity.id
_entity.type
_entity.pdbx_description
1 polymer ?
#
loop_
_entity_poly.entity_id
_entity_poly.type
_entity_poly.pdbx_seq_one_letter_code
_entity_poly.pdbx_strand_id
1 'polypeptide(L)'
;MTVEVGLVNEICAMGWVDRLHVAVWRGNGVAEAHTFYREMKAGIARFGWGIGHLAVIEPGTPLPPPDIRKIIVRVFDEYPGAVGGVSVACEGQGFFGSAVRSVATGLMMLAKTPVPFRLSGSVVDSAAFLSTHVAAGAAPLEPAAVVGAVQELRHRMRTRVAKSA
;
A
#
# COMPACT_ATOMS: atom_id res chain seq x y z
N MET A 1 -3.83 -18.73 3.76
CA MET A 1 -2.69 -17.90 3.31
C MET A 1 -2.35 -16.93 4.43
N THR A 2 -1.08 -16.75 4.73
CA THR A 2 -0.61 -16.00 5.91
C THR A 2 -0.05 -14.65 5.48
N VAL A 3 -0.42 -13.58 6.20
CA VAL A 3 0.20 -12.25 6.01
C VAL A 3 1.51 -12.21 6.79
N GLU A 4 2.61 -11.95 6.10
CA GLU A 4 3.90 -11.65 6.74
C GLU A 4 3.88 -10.19 7.20
N VAL A 5 3.58 -9.96 8.48
CA VAL A 5 3.40 -8.62 9.02
C VAL A 5 4.74 -7.95 9.31
N GLY A 6 4.98 -6.78 8.71
CA GLY A 6 6.18 -5.97 8.94
C GLY A 6 5.97 -4.86 9.98
N LEU A 7 4.78 -4.26 10.03
CA LEU A 7 4.44 -3.20 10.98
C LEU A 7 2.97 -3.26 11.40
N VAL A 8 2.69 -2.97 12.67
CA VAL A 8 1.34 -2.66 13.15
C VAL A 8 1.44 -1.62 14.24
N ASN A 9 0.80 -0.48 14.10
CA ASN A 9 0.57 0.48 15.18
C ASN A 9 -0.78 1.19 14.95
N GLU A 10 -1.06 2.25 15.70
CA GLU A 10 -2.29 3.03 15.60
C GLU A 10 -2.39 3.84 14.29
N ILE A 11 -1.25 4.16 13.67
CA ILE A 11 -1.14 4.96 12.44
C ILE A 11 -1.25 4.09 11.20
N CYS A 12 -0.59 2.93 11.20
CA CYS A 12 -0.49 2.07 10.04
C CYS A 12 -0.28 0.60 10.42
N ALA A 13 -0.81 -0.30 9.58
CA ALA A 13 -0.37 -1.68 9.54
C ALA A 13 0.08 -2.05 8.13
N MET A 14 1.21 -2.72 8.03
CA MET A 14 1.82 -3.12 6.76
C MET A 14 2.29 -4.57 6.81
N GLY A 15 2.25 -5.22 5.67
CA GLY A 15 2.77 -6.57 5.53
C GLY A 15 2.75 -7.05 4.08
N TRP A 16 3.25 -8.26 3.92
CA TRP A 16 3.34 -8.93 2.63
C TRP A 16 2.32 -10.06 2.52
N VAL A 17 1.80 -10.18 1.32
CA VAL A 17 0.97 -11.29 0.90
C VAL A 17 1.45 -11.72 -0.48
N ASP A 18 2.14 -12.85 -0.53
CA ASP A 18 2.91 -13.26 -1.71
C ASP A 18 3.84 -12.12 -2.17
N ARG A 19 3.67 -11.59 -3.39
CA ARG A 19 4.47 -10.46 -3.94
C ARG A 19 3.81 -9.10 -3.79
N LEU A 20 2.69 -9.00 -3.07
CA LEU A 20 2.00 -7.75 -2.82
C LEU A 20 2.36 -7.19 -1.44
N HIS A 21 2.91 -5.99 -1.40
CA HIS A 21 3.00 -5.19 -0.18
C HIS A 21 1.66 -4.47 0.07
N VAL A 22 1.07 -4.68 1.24
CA VAL A 22 -0.18 -4.04 1.67
C VAL A 22 0.11 -3.09 2.83
N ALA A 23 -0.39 -1.86 2.75
CA ALA A 23 -0.34 -0.88 3.83
C ALA A 23 -1.72 -0.28 4.08
N VAL A 24 -2.21 -0.38 5.32
CA VAL A 24 -3.47 0.23 5.78
C VAL A 24 -3.14 1.46 6.62
N TRP A 25 -3.59 2.63 6.19
CA TRP A 25 -3.24 3.93 6.77
C TRP A 25 -4.43 4.58 7.49
N ARG A 26 -4.18 5.01 8.73
CA ARG A 26 -5.05 5.86 9.59
C ARG A 26 -4.42 7.21 9.95
N GLY A 27 -3.10 7.34 9.80
CA GLY A 27 -2.36 8.57 10.07
C GLY A 27 -1.31 8.88 8.97
N ASN A 28 -0.54 9.96 9.16
CA ASN A 28 0.46 10.46 8.21
C ASN A 28 1.92 10.10 8.56
N GLY A 29 2.12 9.16 9.49
CA GLY A 29 3.34 9.05 10.28
C GLY A 29 4.65 8.87 9.49
N VAL A 30 5.68 9.56 9.97
CA VAL A 30 7.01 9.64 9.34
C VAL A 30 7.78 8.32 9.45
N ALA A 31 7.76 7.71 10.64
CA ALA A 31 8.45 6.45 10.90
C ALA A 31 7.87 5.30 10.05
N GLU A 32 6.56 5.35 9.82
CA GLU A 32 5.79 4.44 8.99
C GLU A 32 6.22 4.58 7.53
N ALA A 33 6.35 5.79 7.00
CA ALA A 33 6.83 6.00 5.64
C ALA A 33 8.26 5.45 5.42
N HIS A 34 9.15 5.64 6.40
CA HIS A 34 10.47 5.00 6.35
C HIS A 34 10.41 3.47 6.44
N THR A 35 9.43 2.94 7.18
CA THR A 35 9.20 1.50 7.27
C THR A 35 8.68 0.94 5.95
N PHE A 36 7.70 1.60 5.31
CA PHE A 36 7.26 1.31 3.95
C PHE A 36 8.45 1.24 2.99
N TYR A 37 9.34 2.23 3.02
CA TYR A 37 10.51 2.26 2.16
C TYR A 37 11.44 1.06 2.39
N ARG A 38 11.71 0.71 3.66
CA ARG A 38 12.55 -0.45 4.00
C ARG A 38 11.91 -1.77 3.57
N GLU A 39 10.61 -1.93 3.82
CA GLU A 39 9.84 -3.11 3.44
C GLU A 39 9.85 -3.29 1.93
N MET A 40 9.51 -2.25 1.16
CA MET A 40 9.53 -2.29 -0.30
C MET A 40 10.92 -2.66 -0.83
N LYS A 41 11.98 -2.04 -0.29
CA LYS A 41 13.37 -2.38 -0.65
C LYS A 41 13.70 -3.85 -0.36
N ALA A 42 13.28 -4.38 0.80
CA ALA A 42 13.49 -5.77 1.16
C ALA A 42 12.70 -6.72 0.24
N GLY A 43 11.46 -6.38 -0.10
CA GLY A 43 10.65 -7.12 -1.07
C GLY A 43 11.25 -7.14 -2.46
N ILE A 44 11.79 -6.01 -2.94
CA ILE A 44 12.51 -5.92 -4.21
C ILE A 44 13.77 -6.81 -4.18
N ALA A 45 14.54 -6.79 -3.09
CA ALA A 45 15.70 -7.67 -2.94
C ALA A 45 15.30 -9.17 -2.92
N ARG A 46 14.13 -9.50 -2.33
CA ARG A 46 13.62 -10.87 -2.23
C ARG A 46 13.05 -11.40 -3.53
N PHE A 47 12.26 -10.59 -4.24
CA PHE A 47 11.47 -11.03 -5.40
C PHE A 47 12.03 -10.56 -6.75
N GLY A 48 12.97 -9.62 -6.74
CA GLY A 48 13.53 -8.97 -7.92
C GLY A 48 12.56 -7.96 -8.53
N TRP A 49 11.60 -8.45 -9.30
CA TRP A 49 10.67 -7.63 -10.08
C TRP A 49 9.24 -8.18 -10.03
N GLY A 50 8.28 -7.36 -10.46
CA GLY A 50 6.87 -7.73 -10.55
C GLY A 50 6.14 -7.71 -9.20
N ILE A 51 6.68 -7.00 -8.21
CA ILE A 51 5.99 -6.80 -6.93
C ILE A 51 4.83 -5.81 -7.07
N GLY A 52 3.82 -5.94 -6.22
CA GLY A 52 2.71 -5.01 -6.13
C GLY A 52 2.79 -4.12 -4.90
N HIS A 53 2.10 -2.99 -4.94
CA HIS A 53 1.77 -2.24 -3.74
C HIS A 53 0.29 -1.85 -3.69
N LEU A 54 -0.36 -2.14 -2.55
CA LEU A 54 -1.68 -1.66 -2.19
C LEU A 54 -1.59 -0.72 -0.99
N ALA A 55 -1.97 0.54 -1.18
CA ALA A 55 -2.24 1.46 -0.08
C ALA A 55 -3.76 1.55 0.16
N VAL A 56 -4.19 1.24 1.37
CA VAL A 56 -5.58 1.41 1.82
C VAL A 56 -5.64 2.65 2.69
N ILE A 57 -6.40 3.65 2.26
CA ILE A 57 -6.56 4.92 2.95
C ILE A 57 -7.94 4.93 3.61
N GLU A 58 -7.96 4.73 4.93
CA GLU A 58 -9.21 4.75 5.68
C GLU A 58 -9.78 6.19 5.77
N PRO A 59 -11.09 6.35 6.00
CA PRO A 59 -11.69 7.67 6.14
C PRO A 59 -11.03 8.50 7.25
N GLY A 60 -10.74 9.77 6.96
CA GLY A 60 -10.16 10.70 7.92
C GLY A 60 -8.63 10.66 8.02
N THR A 61 -7.95 9.74 7.31
CA THR A 61 -6.49 9.68 7.28
C THR A 61 -5.88 10.99 6.76
N PRO A 62 -5.08 11.72 7.57
CA PRO A 62 -4.45 12.96 7.15
C PRO A 62 -3.57 12.75 5.91
N LEU A 63 -3.59 13.72 4.99
CA LEU A 63 -2.76 13.66 3.79
C LEU A 63 -1.27 13.69 4.17
N PRO A 64 -0.40 12.92 3.49
CA PRO A 64 1.03 12.94 3.78
C PRO A 64 1.61 14.33 3.49
N PRO A 65 2.46 14.88 4.38
CA PRO A 65 3.17 16.12 4.12
C PRO A 65 4.25 15.93 3.04
N PRO A 66 4.79 17.02 2.44
CA PRO A 66 5.65 16.96 1.26
C PRO A 66 6.93 16.12 1.42
N ASP A 67 7.53 16.11 2.60
CA ASP A 67 8.68 15.27 2.97
C ASP A 67 8.35 13.78 2.93
N ILE A 68 7.19 13.39 3.45
CA ILE A 68 6.70 12.00 3.41
C ILE A 68 6.39 11.55 1.99
N ARG A 69 5.83 12.45 1.18
CA ARG A 69 5.60 12.18 -0.26
C ARG A 69 6.90 11.81 -0.98
N LYS A 70 8.02 12.48 -0.66
CA LYS A 70 9.33 12.15 -1.24
C LYS A 70 9.80 10.75 -0.83
N ILE A 71 9.59 10.35 0.42
CA ILE A 71 9.94 8.99 0.89
C ILE A 71 9.14 7.93 0.15
N ILE A 72 7.84 8.15 -0.08
CA ILE A 72 6.98 7.22 -0.81
C ILE A 72 7.46 7.07 -2.26
N VAL A 73 7.73 8.20 -2.93
CA VAL A 73 8.16 8.19 -4.34
C VAL A 73 9.55 7.56 -4.54
N ARG A 74 10.42 7.67 -3.53
CA ARG A 74 11.80 7.18 -3.58
C ARG A 74 11.93 5.72 -4.03
N VAL A 75 10.99 4.85 -3.65
CA VAL A 75 11.00 3.44 -4.08
C VAL A 75 10.91 3.34 -5.60
N PHE A 76 10.04 4.11 -6.23
CA PHE A 76 9.79 4.05 -7.67
C PHE A 76 10.90 4.69 -8.50
N ASP A 77 11.60 5.65 -7.91
CA ASP A 77 12.74 6.36 -8.51
C ASP A 77 14.02 5.50 -8.43
N GLU A 78 14.31 4.90 -7.27
CA GLU A 78 15.51 4.06 -7.10
C GLU A 78 15.40 2.67 -7.74
N TYR A 79 14.18 2.17 -7.95
CA TYR A 79 13.93 0.81 -8.47
C TYR A 79 12.96 0.81 -9.67
N PRO A 80 13.32 1.46 -10.78
CA PRO A 80 12.46 1.54 -11.96
C PRO A 80 12.19 0.13 -12.51
N GLY A 81 10.91 -0.17 -12.77
CA GLY A 81 10.47 -1.46 -13.31
C GLY A 81 10.35 -2.61 -12.29
N ALA A 82 10.80 -2.43 -11.04
CA ALA A 82 10.65 -3.47 -10.02
C ALA A 82 9.19 -3.65 -9.57
N VAL A 83 8.41 -2.55 -9.56
CA VAL A 83 6.99 -2.56 -9.18
C VAL A 83 6.11 -2.76 -10.41
N GLY A 84 5.38 -3.88 -10.45
CA GLY A 84 4.48 -4.26 -11.54
C GLY A 84 3.10 -3.61 -11.48
N GLY A 85 2.66 -3.16 -10.29
CA GLY A 85 1.40 -2.44 -10.14
C GLY A 85 1.24 -1.75 -8.79
N VAL A 86 0.58 -0.60 -8.80
CA VAL A 86 0.24 0.18 -7.60
C VAL A 86 -1.26 0.46 -7.58
N SER A 87 -1.90 0.21 -6.45
CA SER A 87 -3.27 0.66 -6.25
C SER A 87 -3.45 1.37 -4.93
N VAL A 88 -4.31 2.38 -4.94
CA VAL A 88 -4.72 3.12 -3.76
C VAL A 88 -6.23 2.95 -3.61
N ALA A 89 -6.63 2.21 -2.58
CA ALA A 89 -8.02 2.08 -2.17
C ALA A 89 -8.38 3.24 -1.24
N CYS A 90 -9.15 4.20 -1.74
CA CYS A 90 -9.65 5.33 -0.96
C CYS A 90 -11.10 5.07 -0.57
N GLU A 91 -11.31 4.66 0.69
CA GLU A 91 -12.64 4.28 1.17
C GLU A 91 -13.48 5.49 1.65
N GLY A 92 -12.89 6.68 1.68
CA GLY A 92 -13.59 7.92 2.00
C GLY A 92 -14.21 8.59 0.76
N GLN A 93 -15.29 9.33 0.98
CA GLN A 93 -16.06 10.02 -0.07
C GLN A 93 -15.93 11.55 0.00
N GLY A 94 -16.55 12.25 -0.95
CA GLY A 94 -16.63 13.72 -0.96
C GLY A 94 -15.26 14.42 -1.06
N PHE A 95 -15.11 15.52 -0.31
CA PHE A 95 -13.89 16.33 -0.32
C PHE A 95 -12.65 15.51 0.04
N PHE A 96 -12.72 14.68 1.08
CA PHE A 96 -11.63 13.80 1.49
C PHE A 96 -11.17 12.88 0.37
N GLY A 97 -12.11 12.16 -0.25
CA GLY A 97 -11.80 11.24 -1.35
C GLY A 97 -11.16 11.97 -2.53
N SER A 98 -11.64 13.19 -2.84
CA SER A 98 -11.04 14.01 -3.89
C SER A 98 -9.60 14.42 -3.57
N ALA A 99 -9.31 14.79 -2.32
CA ALA A 99 -7.99 15.21 -1.89
C ALA A 99 -6.98 14.05 -1.92
N VAL A 100 -7.36 12.86 -1.45
CA VAL A 100 -6.53 11.64 -1.53
C VAL A 100 -6.20 11.31 -2.99
N ARG A 101 -7.20 11.35 -3.88
CA ARG A 101 -6.99 11.10 -5.32
C ARG A 101 -6.03 12.10 -5.96
N SER A 102 -6.14 13.38 -5.61
CA SER A 102 -5.21 14.42 -6.08
C SER A 102 -3.78 14.16 -5.60
N VAL A 103 -3.59 13.82 -4.33
CA VAL A 103 -2.26 13.51 -3.78
C VAL A 103 -1.67 12.26 -4.43
N ALA A 104 -2.43 11.17 -4.51
CA ALA A 104 -1.95 9.92 -5.09
C ALA A 104 -1.58 10.07 -6.57
N THR A 105 -2.40 10.79 -7.36
CA THR A 105 -2.06 11.14 -8.75
C THR A 105 -0.77 11.95 -8.81
N GLY A 106 -0.61 12.96 -7.95
CA GLY A 106 0.61 13.77 -7.88
C GLY A 106 1.87 12.97 -7.52
N LEU A 107 1.76 11.97 -6.63
CA LEU A 107 2.86 11.05 -6.30
C LEU A 107 3.27 10.24 -7.53
N MET A 108 2.31 9.71 -8.28
CA MET A 108 2.62 8.93 -9.48
C MET A 108 3.23 9.78 -10.59
N MET A 109 2.79 11.03 -10.75
CA MET A 109 3.44 11.98 -11.66
C MET A 109 4.88 12.29 -11.23
N LEU A 110 5.12 12.46 -9.93
CA LEU A 110 6.45 12.73 -9.38
C LEU A 110 7.38 11.52 -9.52
N ALA A 111 6.84 10.31 -9.40
CA ALA A 111 7.60 9.06 -9.56
C ALA A 111 8.14 8.86 -10.96
N LYS A 112 7.54 9.46 -12.00
CA LYS A 112 7.98 9.39 -13.41
C LYS A 112 8.14 7.97 -13.98
N THR A 113 7.75 6.94 -13.24
CA THR A 113 7.87 5.54 -13.64
C THR A 113 6.55 5.07 -14.24
N PRO A 114 6.57 4.38 -15.41
CA PRO A 114 5.38 3.81 -16.02
C PRO A 114 4.94 2.55 -15.27
N VAL A 115 4.46 2.73 -14.04
CA VAL A 115 3.86 1.66 -13.24
C VAL A 115 2.35 1.69 -13.48
N PRO A 116 1.72 0.55 -13.82
CA PRO A 116 0.27 0.43 -13.81
C PRO A 116 -0.30 0.93 -12.48
N PHE A 117 -1.12 1.96 -12.54
CA PHE A 117 -1.65 2.64 -11.37
C PHE A 117 -3.18 2.73 -11.40
N ARG A 118 -3.83 2.42 -10.26
CA ARG A 118 -5.28 2.61 -10.12
C ARG A 118 -5.66 3.18 -8.76
N LEU A 119 -6.42 4.27 -8.80
CA LEU A 119 -7.24 4.73 -7.69
C LEU A 119 -8.57 3.99 -7.70
N SER A 120 -8.98 3.45 -6.56
CA SER A 120 -10.25 2.75 -6.40
C SER A 120 -11.03 3.28 -5.19
N GLY A 121 -12.33 3.01 -5.15
CA GLY A 121 -13.17 3.28 -3.98
C GLY A 121 -13.19 2.14 -2.97
N SER A 122 -12.57 1.00 -3.27
CA SER A 122 -12.66 -0.20 -2.44
C SER A 122 -11.43 -1.11 -2.56
N VAL A 123 -11.15 -1.84 -1.49
CA VAL A 123 -10.09 -2.86 -1.46
C VAL A 123 -10.35 -3.95 -2.50
N VAL A 124 -11.61 -4.30 -2.76
CA VAL A 124 -11.99 -5.34 -3.73
C VAL A 124 -11.58 -4.93 -5.15
N ASP A 125 -11.88 -3.69 -5.54
CA ASP A 125 -11.54 -3.19 -6.87
C ASP A 125 -10.02 -3.05 -7.05
N SER A 126 -9.32 -2.64 -5.98
CA SER A 126 -7.86 -2.61 -5.96
C SER A 126 -7.25 -4.00 -6.09
N ALA A 127 -7.80 -5.00 -5.39
CA ALA A 127 -7.34 -6.37 -5.46
C ALA A 127 -7.52 -6.96 -6.87
N ALA A 128 -8.68 -6.73 -7.48
CA ALA A 128 -8.97 -7.16 -8.86
C ALA A 128 -8.07 -6.48 -9.90
N PHE A 129 -7.65 -5.24 -9.67
CA PHE A 129 -6.66 -4.58 -10.52
C PHE A 129 -5.26 -5.15 -10.32
N LEU A 130 -4.83 -5.31 -9.08
CA LEU A 130 -3.48 -5.77 -8.78
C LEU A 130 -3.24 -7.21 -9.24
N SER A 131 -4.27 -8.06 -9.23
CA SER A 131 -4.17 -9.44 -9.73
C SER A 131 -3.78 -9.54 -11.21
N THR A 132 -4.03 -8.50 -12.01
CA THR A 132 -3.64 -8.48 -13.44
C THR A 132 -2.25 -7.91 -13.70
N HIS A 133 -1.61 -7.33 -12.68
CA HIS A 133 -0.36 -6.56 -12.83
C HIS A 133 0.79 -7.05 -11.94
N VAL A 134 0.49 -7.79 -10.88
CA VAL A 134 1.49 -8.40 -10.00
C VAL A 134 1.86 -9.78 -10.55
N ALA A 135 3.10 -9.93 -11.00
CA ALA A 135 3.62 -11.18 -11.51
C ALA A 135 4.04 -12.08 -10.34
N ALA A 136 3.08 -12.81 -9.79
CA ALA A 136 3.32 -13.88 -8.86
C ALA A 136 3.95 -15.07 -9.61
N GLY A 137 5.15 -15.48 -9.18
CA GLY A 137 6.07 -16.30 -9.99
C GLY A 137 5.51 -17.62 -10.54
N ALA A 138 4.42 -18.17 -9.97
CA ALA A 138 3.82 -19.42 -10.45
C ALA A 138 2.27 -19.48 -10.41
N ALA A 139 1.60 -18.59 -9.68
CA ALA A 139 0.13 -18.55 -9.58
C ALA A 139 -0.34 -17.10 -9.47
N PRO A 140 -1.40 -16.66 -10.15
CA PRO A 140 -1.91 -15.29 -10.06
C PRO A 140 -2.21 -14.88 -8.62
N LEU A 141 -2.02 -13.59 -8.31
CA LEU A 141 -2.43 -13.03 -7.03
C LEU A 141 -3.97 -13.11 -6.90
N GLU A 142 -4.45 -13.98 -6.02
CA GLU A 142 -5.89 -14.16 -5.79
C GLU A 142 -6.53 -12.95 -5.08
N PRO A 143 -7.54 -12.28 -5.67
CA PRO A 143 -8.13 -11.07 -5.08
C PRO A 143 -8.71 -11.27 -3.67
N ALA A 144 -9.33 -12.41 -3.40
CA ALA A 144 -9.86 -12.75 -2.08
C ALA A 144 -8.75 -12.82 -1.01
N ALA A 145 -7.56 -13.22 -1.42
CA ALA A 145 -6.37 -13.31 -0.58
C ALA A 145 -5.86 -11.92 -0.17
N VAL A 146 -5.90 -10.96 -1.10
CA VAL A 146 -5.60 -9.54 -0.82
C VAL A 146 -6.62 -8.93 0.15
N VAL A 147 -7.92 -9.17 -0.08
CA VAL A 147 -8.97 -8.70 0.82
C VAL A 147 -8.78 -9.28 2.22
N GLY A 148 -8.52 -10.58 2.33
CA GLY A 148 -8.22 -11.25 3.59
C GLY A 148 -7.00 -10.64 4.30
N ALA A 149 -5.95 -10.30 3.56
CA ALA A 149 -4.76 -9.66 4.12
C ALA A 149 -5.05 -8.28 4.72
N VAL A 150 -5.85 -7.46 4.02
CA VAL A 150 -6.29 -6.16 4.54
C VAL A 150 -7.12 -6.31 5.82
N GLN A 151 -8.04 -7.28 5.86
CA GLN A 151 -8.87 -7.52 7.05
C GLN A 151 -8.05 -8.00 8.25
N GLU A 152 -7.05 -8.85 8.01
CA GLU A 152 -6.10 -9.28 9.04
C GLU A 152 -5.30 -8.11 9.60
N LEU A 153 -4.73 -7.25 8.74
CA LEU A 153 -4.00 -6.06 9.17
C LEU A 153 -4.89 -5.11 10.00
N ARG A 154 -6.13 -4.88 9.57
CA ARG A 154 -7.13 -4.10 10.33
C ARG A 154 -7.44 -4.71 11.69
N HIS A 155 -7.61 -6.03 11.74
CA HIS A 155 -7.86 -6.75 12.99
C HIS A 155 -6.70 -6.58 13.97
N ARG A 156 -5.45 -6.68 13.50
CA ARG A 156 -4.26 -6.45 14.32
C ARG A 156 -4.14 -5.02 14.82
N MET A 157 -4.47 -4.02 14.00
CA MET A 157 -4.50 -2.63 14.46
C MET A 157 -5.51 -2.43 15.60
N ARG A 158 -6.73 -2.97 15.47
CA ARG A 158 -7.76 -2.86 16.51
C ARG A 158 -7.35 -3.54 17.81
N THR A 159 -6.81 -4.76 17.74
CA THR A 159 -6.41 -5.50 18.95
C THR A 159 -5.20 -4.89 19.65
N ARG A 160 -4.30 -4.22 18.92
CA ARG A 160 -3.18 -3.48 19.51
C ARG A 160 -3.64 -2.23 20.26
N VAL A 161 -4.53 -1.43 19.66
CA VAL A 161 -5.10 -0.24 20.31
C VAL A 161 -5.82 -0.62 21.61
N ALA A 162 -6.59 -1.71 21.61
CA ALA A 162 -7.30 -2.17 22.81
C ALA A 162 -6.39 -2.62 23.97
N LYS A 163 -5.11 -2.96 23.71
CA LYS A 163 -4.14 -3.33 24.75
C LYS A 163 -3.34 -2.14 25.30
N SER A 164 -3.45 -0.97 24.68
CA SER A 164 -2.72 0.25 25.05
C SER A 164 -3.60 1.29 25.76
N ALA A 165 -4.89 1.00 25.92
CA ALA A 165 -5.87 1.77 26.69
C ALA A 165 -6.10 1.11 28.05
#